data_AF-A0A2E7W1K7-F1
#
_entry.id   AF-A0A2E7W1K7-F1
#
_cell.length_a   1.000
_cell.length_b   1.000
_cell.length_c   1.000
_cell.angle_alpha   90.00
_cell.angle_beta   90.00
_cell.angle_gamma   90.00
#
_symmetry.space_group_name_H-M   'P 1'
#
loop_
_entity.id
_entity.type
_entity.pdbx_description
1 polymer ?
#
loop_
_entity_poly.entity_id
_entity_poly.type
_entity_poly.pdbx_seq_one_letter_code
_entity_poly.pdbx_strand_id
1 'polypeptide(L)'
;MPPPPPPPKEVGQSGKSRPKFWTSFFKIFIVMLIMAIFTCGVHYFMVQTEGAAGSNTDFSKLWKIYDKMKINPIGLSAHERDVLSNIVMSEDIDEGFDDIGGNTELKNNIDRLIIKPTLNPEIYKGRKLLRPPNGVILYGPPGTGKTMMARAVAKRIGGYFINVTSDMVENKFYG
;
A
#
# COMPACT_ATOMS: atom_id res chain seq x y z
N MET A 1 73.66 -65.56 -18.76
CA MET A 1 72.44 -64.72 -18.75
C MET A 1 71.65 -65.07 -17.50
N PRO A 2 71.50 -64.15 -16.54
CA PRO A 2 70.74 -64.43 -15.32
C PRO A 2 69.23 -64.49 -15.60
N PRO A 3 68.48 -65.37 -14.92
CA PRO A 3 67.03 -65.45 -15.09
C PRO A 3 66.33 -64.19 -14.55
N PRO A 4 65.21 -63.77 -15.16
CA PRO A 4 64.48 -62.58 -14.74
C PRO A 4 63.86 -62.76 -13.33
N PRO A 5 63.81 -61.69 -12.52
CA PRO A 5 63.29 -61.74 -11.16
C PRO A 5 61.78 -62.04 -11.13
N PRO A 6 61.28 -62.76 -10.11
CA PRO A 6 59.87 -63.10 -9.99
C PRO A 6 59.00 -61.85 -9.70
N PRO A 7 57.74 -61.82 -10.18
CA PRO A 7 56.86 -60.69 -9.96
C PRO A 7 56.46 -60.53 -8.47
N PRO A 8 56.21 -59.29 -8.02
CA PRO A 8 55.89 -59.01 -6.62
C PRO A 8 54.54 -59.60 -6.21
N LYS A 9 54.47 -60.12 -4.98
CA LYS A 9 53.26 -60.72 -4.39
C LYS A 9 52.20 -59.64 -4.12
N GLU A 10 50.97 -59.87 -4.58
CA GLU A 10 49.82 -59.01 -4.27
C GLU A 10 49.56 -58.97 -2.77
N VAL A 11 49.72 -57.78 -2.18
CA VAL A 11 49.37 -57.50 -0.78
C VAL A 11 47.85 -57.47 -0.68
N GLY A 12 47.31 -58.34 0.17
CA GLY A 12 45.87 -58.52 0.38
C GLY A 12 45.12 -57.21 0.62
N GLN A 13 43.97 -57.09 -0.04
CA GLN A 13 43.03 -56.00 0.16
C GLN A 13 42.51 -56.04 1.60
N SER A 14 43.06 -55.15 2.43
CA SER A 14 42.53 -54.81 3.74
C SER A 14 41.11 -54.23 3.59
N GLY A 15 40.12 -54.98 4.05
CA GLY A 15 38.72 -54.58 4.08
C GLY A 15 38.53 -53.30 4.90
N LYS A 16 38.32 -52.18 4.22
CA LYS A 16 37.86 -50.92 4.84
C LYS A 16 36.37 -51.04 5.20
N SER A 17 36.08 -51.61 6.37
CA SER A 17 34.77 -51.44 7.01
C SER A 17 34.57 -49.96 7.36
N ARG A 18 33.77 -49.24 6.56
CA ARG A 18 33.36 -47.87 6.89
C ARG A 18 32.58 -47.90 8.21
N PRO A 19 32.91 -47.07 9.22
CA PRO A 19 32.18 -47.08 10.48
C PRO A 19 30.72 -46.64 10.24
N LYS A 20 29.78 -47.56 10.50
CA LYS A 20 28.31 -47.35 10.38
C LYS A 20 27.78 -46.14 11.19
N PHE A 21 28.60 -45.61 12.09
CA PHE A 21 28.33 -44.42 12.89
C PHE A 21 28.24 -43.13 12.04
N TRP A 22 29.10 -43.01 11.02
CA TRP A 22 29.22 -41.77 10.24
C TRP A 22 28.01 -41.51 9.33
N THR A 23 27.39 -42.58 8.82
CA THR A 23 26.20 -42.47 7.96
C THR A 23 24.95 -42.08 8.73
N SER A 24 24.84 -42.42 10.00
CA SER A 24 23.67 -42.07 10.83
C SER A 24 23.73 -40.61 11.27
N PHE A 25 24.93 -40.12 11.61
CA PHE A 25 25.14 -38.73 11.98
C PHE A 25 24.83 -37.78 10.82
N PHE A 26 25.33 -38.10 9.61
CA PHE A 26 25.06 -37.31 8.41
C PHE A 26 23.57 -37.31 8.03
N LYS A 27 22.85 -38.43 8.22
CA LYS A 27 21.41 -38.52 7.97
C LYS A 27 20.61 -37.63 8.92
N ILE A 28 20.94 -37.63 10.21
CA ILE A 28 20.27 -36.77 11.21
C ILE A 28 20.52 -35.30 10.91
N PHE A 29 21.76 -34.94 10.53
CA PHE A 29 22.12 -33.57 10.20
C PHE A 29 21.39 -33.06 8.94
N ILE A 30 21.28 -33.90 7.92
CA ILE A 30 20.53 -33.59 6.68
C ILE A 30 19.04 -33.40 6.98
N VAL A 31 18.44 -34.24 7.83
CA VAL A 31 17.02 -34.12 8.20
C VAL A 31 16.75 -32.84 9.01
N MET A 32 17.65 -32.45 9.92
CA MET A 32 17.52 -31.18 10.65
C MET A 32 17.66 -29.97 9.72
N LEU A 33 18.55 -30.02 8.72
CA LEU A 33 18.70 -28.94 7.76
C LEU A 33 17.44 -28.78 6.90
N ILE A 34 16.86 -29.88 6.43
CA ILE A 34 15.62 -29.87 5.63
C ILE A 34 14.45 -29.31 6.45
N MET A 35 14.31 -29.73 7.72
CA MET A 35 13.26 -29.21 8.61
C MET A 35 13.45 -27.72 8.93
N ALA A 36 14.69 -27.26 9.13
CA ALA A 36 14.97 -25.84 9.35
C ALA A 36 14.64 -24.98 8.12
N ILE A 37 14.97 -25.46 6.91
CA ILE A 37 14.61 -24.79 5.65
C ILE A 37 13.09 -24.78 5.47
N PHE A 38 12.39 -25.86 5.82
CA PHE A 38 10.93 -25.92 5.72
C PHE A 38 10.25 -24.97 6.69
N THR A 39 10.69 -24.93 7.95
CA THR A 39 10.14 -24.04 8.97
C THR A 39 10.44 -22.56 8.67
N CYS A 40 11.67 -22.23 8.28
CA CYS A 40 12.00 -20.87 7.84
C CYS A 40 11.27 -20.49 6.55
N GLY A 41 11.13 -21.42 5.60
CA GLY A 41 10.43 -21.20 4.34
C GLY A 41 8.94 -20.93 4.55
N VAL A 42 8.27 -21.72 5.41
CA VAL A 42 6.86 -21.51 5.75
C VAL A 42 6.67 -20.22 6.53
N HIS A 43 7.56 -19.88 7.48
CA HIS A 43 7.48 -18.62 8.22
C HIS A 43 7.73 -17.40 7.31
N TYR A 44 8.69 -17.50 6.38
CA TYR A 44 8.97 -16.46 5.39
C TYR A 44 7.79 -16.29 4.42
N PHE A 45 7.21 -17.40 3.95
CA PHE A 45 6.06 -17.39 3.06
C PHE A 45 4.80 -16.85 3.74
N MET A 46 4.58 -17.17 5.02
CA MET A 46 3.44 -16.66 5.79
C MET A 46 3.58 -15.16 6.11
N VAL A 47 4.81 -14.67 6.34
CA VAL A 47 5.10 -13.22 6.44
C VAL A 47 4.87 -12.51 5.10
N GLN A 48 5.04 -13.18 3.97
CA GLN A 48 4.77 -12.59 2.65
C GLN A 48 3.27 -12.41 2.37
N THR A 49 2.41 -13.25 2.96
CA THR A 49 0.96 -13.18 2.70
C THR A 49 0.22 -12.06 3.43
N GLU A 50 0.81 -11.50 4.49
CA GLU A 50 0.24 -10.33 5.18
C GLU A 50 0.72 -8.99 4.60
N GLY A 51 1.82 -8.98 3.83
CA GLY A 51 2.48 -7.74 3.39
C GLY A 51 2.43 -7.41 1.90
N ALA A 52 1.84 -8.26 1.04
CA ALA A 52 1.94 -8.12 -0.42
C ALA A 52 0.61 -7.90 -1.15
N ALA A 53 -0.40 -7.36 -0.46
CA ALA A 53 -1.74 -7.15 -1.04
C ALA A 53 -2.01 -5.72 -1.60
N GLY A 54 -1.01 -4.84 -1.67
CA GLY A 54 -1.17 -3.56 -2.35
C GLY A 54 0.17 -2.91 -2.64
N SER A 55 0.46 -2.55 -3.91
CA SER A 55 1.46 -1.48 -4.21
C SER A 55 1.76 -1.24 -5.69
N ASN A 56 1.22 -1.98 -6.66
CA ASN A 56 1.49 -1.61 -8.07
C ASN A 56 0.64 -0.41 -8.55
N THR A 57 -0.60 -0.29 -8.09
CA THR A 57 -1.45 0.86 -8.42
C THR A 57 -1.10 2.10 -7.60
N ASP A 58 -0.73 1.92 -6.33
CA ASP A 58 -0.51 3.03 -5.40
C ASP A 58 0.72 3.84 -5.76
N PHE A 59 1.82 3.20 -6.17
CA PHE A 59 3.04 3.92 -6.53
C PHE A 59 2.86 4.79 -7.79
N SER A 60 2.14 4.28 -8.79
CA SER A 60 1.86 5.03 -10.02
C SER A 60 0.94 6.24 -9.75
N LYS A 61 -0.07 6.08 -8.89
CA LYS A 61 -0.97 7.15 -8.47
C LYS A 61 -0.22 8.20 -7.65
N LEU A 62 0.61 7.77 -6.70
CA LEU A 62 1.44 8.65 -5.89
C LEU A 62 2.37 9.51 -6.74
N TRP A 63 3.06 8.92 -7.73
CA TRP A 63 3.92 9.71 -8.63
C TRP A 63 3.13 10.78 -9.40
N LYS A 64 1.92 10.46 -9.87
CA LYS A 64 1.03 11.45 -10.49
C LYS A 64 0.67 12.57 -9.52
N ILE A 65 0.40 12.25 -8.25
CA ILE A 65 0.09 13.26 -7.22
C ILE A 65 1.28 14.18 -6.98
N TYR A 66 2.49 13.61 -6.83
CA TYR A 66 3.72 14.39 -6.63
C TYR A 66 3.96 15.37 -7.78
N ASP A 67 3.81 14.91 -9.03
CA ASP A 67 3.96 15.73 -10.22
C ASP A 67 2.90 16.84 -10.29
N LYS A 68 1.62 16.49 -10.06
CA LYS A 68 0.50 17.44 -10.12
C LYS A 68 0.57 18.50 -9.01
N MET A 69 1.02 18.14 -7.81
CA MET A 69 1.16 19.07 -6.68
C MET A 69 2.52 19.78 -6.64
N LYS A 70 3.47 19.45 -7.53
CA LYS A 70 4.85 19.99 -7.55
C LYS A 70 5.56 19.84 -6.20
N ILE A 71 5.32 18.74 -5.49
CA ILE A 71 5.94 18.50 -4.18
C ILE A 71 7.26 17.75 -4.39
N ASN A 72 8.35 18.26 -3.80
CA ASN A 72 9.64 17.58 -3.81
C ASN A 72 9.58 16.34 -2.89
N PRO A 73 9.74 15.11 -3.41
CA PRO A 73 9.56 13.88 -2.63
C PRO A 73 10.60 13.66 -1.52
N ILE A 74 11.70 14.44 -1.55
CA ILE A 74 12.87 14.27 -0.67
C ILE A 74 12.65 14.88 0.72
N GLY A 75 11.63 15.73 0.89
CA GLY A 75 11.37 16.46 2.15
C GLY A 75 10.20 15.96 3.00
N LEU A 76 9.48 14.91 2.58
CA LEU A 76 8.24 14.51 3.28
C LEU A 76 8.50 13.60 4.47
N SER A 77 7.83 13.91 5.57
CA SER A 77 7.72 13.04 6.73
C SER A 77 6.98 11.73 6.36
N ALA A 78 7.11 10.71 7.22
CA ALA A 78 6.37 9.47 7.06
C ALA A 78 4.84 9.69 7.08
N HIS A 79 4.37 10.63 7.91
CA HIS A 79 2.95 10.97 8.03
C HIS A 79 2.41 11.67 6.78
N GLU A 80 3.14 12.62 6.21
CA GLU A 80 2.70 13.27 4.98
C GLU A 80 2.60 12.29 3.81
N ARG A 81 3.53 11.32 3.74
CA ARG A 81 3.46 10.25 2.73
C ARG A 81 2.24 9.36 2.90
N ASP A 82 1.89 9.05 4.15
CA ASP A 82 0.67 8.32 4.48
C ASP A 82 -0.57 9.10 4.04
N VAL A 83 -0.67 10.39 4.41
CA VAL A 83 -1.77 11.29 4.02
C VAL A 83 -1.91 11.38 2.50
N LEU A 84 -0.80 11.52 1.79
CA LEU A 84 -0.79 11.57 0.32
C LEU A 84 -1.33 10.29 -0.33
N SER A 85 -1.21 9.13 0.32
CA SER A 85 -1.72 7.86 -0.21
C SER A 85 -3.25 7.78 -0.20
N ASN A 86 -3.91 8.49 0.72
CA ASN A 86 -5.37 8.55 0.82
C ASN A 86 -6.00 9.70 0.02
N ILE A 87 -5.20 10.43 -0.77
CA ILE A 87 -5.70 11.46 -1.67
C ILE A 87 -6.22 10.81 -2.95
N VAL A 88 -7.46 11.13 -3.29
CA VAL A 88 -8.10 10.75 -4.55
C VAL A 88 -8.22 11.99 -5.43
N MET A 89 -7.73 11.88 -6.66
CA MET A 89 -7.88 12.93 -7.66
C MET A 89 -9.29 12.94 -8.25
N SER A 90 -9.75 14.09 -8.72
CA SER A 90 -11.03 14.24 -9.41
C SER A 90 -11.17 13.38 -10.66
N GLU A 91 -10.07 13.08 -11.37
CA GLU A 91 -10.08 12.24 -12.57
C GLU A 91 -10.30 10.76 -12.26
N ASP A 92 -9.96 10.31 -11.05
CA ASP A 92 -10.12 8.92 -10.59
C ASP A 92 -11.48 8.69 -9.88
N ILE A 93 -12.34 9.71 -9.82
CA ILE A 93 -13.69 9.60 -9.25
C ILE A 93 -14.65 9.27 -10.38
N ASP A 94 -15.25 8.09 -10.33
CA ASP A 94 -16.24 7.67 -11.33
C ASP A 94 -17.59 8.37 -11.11
N GLU A 95 -17.97 8.62 -9.85
CA GLU A 95 -19.29 9.12 -9.50
C GLU A 95 -19.48 10.61 -9.82
N GLY A 96 -20.48 10.91 -10.64
CA GLY A 96 -20.93 12.24 -10.99
C GLY A 96 -21.98 12.81 -10.03
N PHE A 97 -22.18 14.12 -10.11
CA PHE A 97 -23.23 14.81 -9.35
C PHE A 97 -24.64 14.38 -9.81
N ASP A 98 -24.76 13.90 -11.04
CA ASP A 98 -26.00 13.40 -11.65
C ASP A 98 -26.32 11.97 -11.21
N ASP A 99 -25.32 11.16 -10.85
CA ASP A 99 -25.48 9.76 -10.44
C ASP A 99 -26.10 9.62 -9.04
N ILE A 100 -26.06 10.69 -8.24
CA ILE A 100 -26.62 10.69 -6.89
C ILE A 100 -28.14 10.88 -6.98
N GLY A 101 -28.92 9.85 -6.68
CA GLY A 101 -30.37 9.95 -6.66
C GLY A 101 -30.91 10.85 -5.53
N GLY A 102 -31.93 11.66 -5.84
CA GLY A 102 -32.71 12.41 -4.85
C GLY A 102 -32.07 13.71 -4.34
N ASN A 103 -32.71 14.27 -3.29
CA ASN A 103 -32.26 15.44 -2.50
C ASN A 103 -31.79 16.66 -3.32
N THR A 104 -32.62 17.08 -4.29
CA THR A 104 -32.37 18.24 -5.17
C THR A 104 -32.08 19.52 -4.41
N GLU A 105 -32.70 19.71 -3.24
CA GLU A 105 -32.45 20.88 -2.40
C GLU A 105 -31.02 20.90 -1.85
N LEU A 106 -30.52 19.77 -1.32
CA LEU A 106 -29.14 19.64 -0.85
C LEU A 106 -28.15 19.89 -1.98
N LYS A 107 -28.41 19.31 -3.16
CA LYS A 107 -27.62 19.55 -4.38
C LYS A 107 -27.54 21.04 -4.72
N ASN A 108 -28.67 21.73 -4.74
CA ASN A 108 -28.74 23.16 -5.03
C ASN A 108 -28.01 24.01 -3.97
N ASN A 109 -28.10 23.63 -2.70
CA ASN A 109 -27.41 24.31 -1.61
C ASN A 109 -25.90 24.14 -1.73
N ILE A 110 -25.41 22.92 -1.96
CA ILE A 110 -23.98 22.66 -2.16
C ILE A 110 -23.45 23.37 -3.40
N ASP A 111 -24.21 23.38 -4.49
CA ASP A 111 -23.82 24.08 -5.72
C ASP A 111 -23.62 25.58 -5.48
N ARG A 112 -24.57 26.21 -4.78
CA ARG A 112 -24.50 27.65 -4.45
C ARG A 112 -23.42 27.98 -3.43
N LEU A 113 -23.23 27.13 -2.43
CA LEU A 113 -22.36 27.41 -1.28
C LEU A 113 -20.90 27.02 -1.52
N ILE A 114 -20.65 25.97 -2.29
CA ILE A 114 -19.30 25.41 -2.50
C ILE A 114 -18.88 25.58 -3.96
N ILE A 115 -19.66 25.04 -4.90
CA ILE A 115 -19.22 24.91 -6.30
C ILE A 115 -19.06 26.30 -6.95
N LYS A 116 -20.09 27.15 -6.89
CA LYS A 116 -20.06 28.50 -7.49
C LYS A 116 -18.94 29.41 -6.95
N PRO A 117 -18.74 29.56 -5.63
CA PRO A 117 -17.65 30.38 -5.12
C PRO A 117 -16.27 29.82 -5.42
N THR A 118 -16.12 28.49 -5.53
CA THR A 118 -14.86 27.87 -5.94
C THR A 118 -14.55 28.12 -7.42
N LEU A 119 -15.57 28.06 -8.30
CA LEU A 119 -15.39 28.25 -9.75
C LEU A 119 -15.22 29.73 -10.16
N ASN A 120 -15.84 30.67 -9.44
CA ASN A 120 -15.84 32.11 -9.80
C ASN A 120 -15.34 33.00 -8.64
N PRO A 121 -14.12 32.79 -8.13
CA PRO A 121 -13.63 33.46 -6.92
C PRO A 121 -13.58 34.99 -7.04
N GLU A 122 -13.47 35.54 -8.25
CA GLU A 122 -13.44 36.98 -8.53
C GLU A 122 -14.73 37.70 -8.09
N ILE A 123 -15.89 37.05 -8.22
CA ILE A 123 -17.19 37.63 -7.85
C ILE A 123 -17.36 37.68 -6.32
N TYR A 124 -16.78 36.70 -5.62
CA TYR A 124 -16.93 36.52 -4.17
C TYR A 124 -15.86 37.26 -3.35
N LYS A 125 -14.67 37.50 -3.91
CA LYS A 125 -13.59 38.27 -3.23
C LYS A 125 -13.95 39.73 -2.95
N GLY A 126 -14.74 40.36 -3.81
CA GLY A 126 -15.07 41.79 -3.70
C GLY A 126 -16.27 42.12 -2.80
N ARG A 127 -17.04 41.12 -2.34
CA ARG A 127 -18.32 41.33 -1.64
C ARG A 127 -18.25 40.78 -0.21
N LYS A 128 -18.19 41.66 0.79
CA LYS A 128 -18.16 41.28 2.23
C LYS A 128 -19.35 40.40 2.67
N LEU A 129 -20.48 40.47 1.98
CA LEU A 129 -21.70 39.71 2.30
C LEU A 129 -21.72 38.27 1.74
N LEU A 130 -20.87 37.94 0.77
CA LEU A 130 -20.87 36.64 0.08
C LEU A 130 -19.56 35.91 0.33
N ARG A 131 -19.29 35.55 1.59
CA ARG A 131 -18.14 34.71 1.93
C ARG A 131 -18.52 33.23 1.79
N PRO A 132 -17.67 32.39 1.18
CA PRO A 132 -17.89 30.95 1.19
C PRO A 132 -17.87 30.44 2.64
N PRO A 133 -18.68 29.42 2.97
CA PRO A 133 -18.63 28.77 4.27
C PRO A 133 -17.28 28.08 4.47
N ASN A 134 -16.78 28.08 5.70
CA ASN A 134 -15.49 27.46 6.04
C ASN A 134 -15.54 25.91 6.01
N GLY A 135 -16.73 25.31 6.03
CA GLY A 135 -16.92 23.87 5.99
C GLY A 135 -18.39 23.51 5.93
N VAL A 136 -18.68 22.30 5.46
CA VAL A 136 -20.02 21.73 5.39
C VAL A 136 -20.01 20.35 6.01
N ILE A 137 -21.01 20.07 6.85
CA ILE A 137 -21.19 18.76 7.48
C ILE A 137 -22.40 18.10 6.84
N LEU A 138 -22.20 16.90 6.29
CA LEU A 138 -23.27 16.05 5.78
C LEU A 138 -23.65 15.05 6.86
N TYR A 139 -24.88 15.15 7.38
CA TYR A 139 -25.40 14.23 8.40
C TYR A 139 -26.64 13.49 7.89
N GLY A 140 -26.91 12.31 8.46
CA GLY A 140 -28.07 11.49 8.11
C GLY A 140 -27.80 10.00 8.28
N PRO A 141 -28.85 9.16 8.18
CA PRO A 141 -28.73 7.71 8.38
C PRO A 141 -27.72 7.07 7.42
N PRO A 142 -27.07 5.95 7.80
CA PRO A 142 -26.13 5.26 6.92
C PRO A 142 -26.84 4.82 5.62
N GLY A 143 -26.12 4.82 4.50
CA GLY A 143 -26.68 4.45 3.19
C GLY A 143 -27.30 5.59 2.38
N THR A 144 -27.39 6.83 2.89
CA THR A 144 -27.92 7.98 2.13
C THR A 144 -26.93 8.64 1.15
N GLY A 145 -25.81 7.98 0.82
CA GLY A 145 -24.88 8.48 -0.20
C GLY A 145 -24.06 9.72 0.19
N LYS A 146 -23.93 10.08 1.47
CA LYS A 146 -23.17 11.27 1.93
C LYS A 146 -21.72 11.29 1.42
N THR A 147 -21.01 10.16 1.51
CA THR A 147 -19.63 10.05 1.01
C THR A 147 -19.58 10.16 -0.51
N MET A 148 -20.55 9.56 -1.21
CA MET A 148 -20.69 9.67 -2.66
C MET A 148 -20.95 11.12 -3.09
N MET A 149 -21.74 11.86 -2.32
CA MET A 149 -21.96 13.30 -2.50
C MET A 149 -20.65 14.09 -2.38
N ALA A 150 -19.85 13.82 -1.35
CA ALA A 150 -18.56 14.50 -1.18
C ALA A 150 -17.60 14.23 -2.35
N ARG A 151 -17.52 12.98 -2.83
CA ARG A 151 -16.72 12.59 -4.00
C ARG A 151 -17.20 13.29 -5.28
N ALA A 152 -18.52 13.31 -5.54
CA ALA A 152 -19.07 13.97 -6.70
C ALA A 152 -18.83 15.49 -6.71
N VAL A 153 -18.89 16.14 -5.53
CA VAL A 153 -18.55 17.55 -5.38
C VAL A 153 -17.08 17.80 -5.70
N ALA A 154 -16.17 16.96 -5.17
CA ALA A 154 -14.74 17.05 -5.47
C ALA A 154 -14.46 16.90 -6.98
N LYS A 155 -15.11 15.95 -7.64
CA LYS A 155 -15.06 15.78 -9.10
C LYS A 155 -15.53 17.05 -9.83
N ARG A 156 -16.64 17.64 -9.38
CA ARG A 156 -17.25 18.81 -10.04
C ARG A 156 -16.40 20.07 -9.95
N ILE A 157 -15.71 20.29 -8.83
CA ILE A 157 -14.79 21.43 -8.66
C ILE A 157 -13.38 21.15 -9.20
N GLY A 158 -13.11 19.93 -9.66
CA GLY A 158 -11.76 19.51 -10.07
C GLY A 158 -10.77 19.46 -8.89
N GLY A 159 -11.27 19.25 -7.67
CA GLY A 159 -10.49 19.26 -6.44
C GLY A 159 -10.00 17.88 -6.02
N TYR A 160 -9.25 17.86 -4.93
CA TYR A 160 -8.78 16.62 -4.30
C TYR A 160 -9.79 16.16 -3.24
N PHE A 161 -10.05 14.87 -3.19
CA PHE A 161 -10.82 14.24 -2.11
C PHE A 161 -9.86 13.52 -1.18
N ILE A 162 -9.85 13.84 0.10
CA ILE A 162 -8.99 13.22 1.10
C ILE A 162 -9.89 12.44 2.06
N ASN A 163 -9.69 11.13 2.13
CA ASN A 163 -10.37 10.31 3.13
C ASN A 163 -9.54 10.29 4.41
N VAL A 164 -9.98 11.05 5.42
CA VAL A 164 -9.31 11.10 6.72
C VAL A 164 -9.99 10.13 7.66
N THR A 165 -9.27 9.09 8.07
CA THR A 165 -9.67 8.16 9.14
C THR A 165 -9.07 8.59 10.48
N SER A 166 -9.65 8.13 11.59
CA SER A 166 -9.12 8.43 12.93
C SER A 166 -7.67 7.96 13.09
N ASP A 167 -7.34 6.79 12.55
CA ASP A 167 -5.98 6.22 12.58
C ASP A 167 -4.93 7.16 11.93
N MET A 168 -5.33 7.97 10.95
CA MET A 168 -4.46 8.95 10.30
C MET A 168 -4.15 10.17 11.16
N VAL A 169 -5.07 10.52 12.06
CA VAL A 169 -4.95 11.68 12.94
C VAL A 169 -4.19 11.31 14.21
N GLU A 170 -4.24 10.03 14.61
CA GLU A 170 -3.50 9.51 15.75
C GLU A 170 -2.00 9.38 15.43
N ASN A 171 -1.19 10.26 16.03
CA ASN A 171 0.27 10.14 15.95
C ASN A 171 0.75 8.95 16.80
N LYS A 172 1.70 8.17 16.27
CA LYS A 172 2.43 7.11 17.01
C LYS A 172 3.23 7.67 18.20
N PHE A 173 3.47 8.98 18.22
CA PHE A 173 4.10 9.70 19.31
C PHE A 173 3.06 10.62 19.95
N TYR A 174 2.84 10.44 21.25
CA TYR A 174 2.14 11.41 22.07
C TYR A 174 2.87 12.76 21.93
N GLY A 175 2.14 13.78 21.49
CA GLY A 175 2.56 15.17 21.69
C GLY A 175 2.53 15.51 23.17
#